data_AF-A0A085FYA2-F1
#
_entry.id   AF-A0A085FYA2-F1
#
_cell.length_a   1.000
_cell.length_b   1.000
_cell.length_c   1.000
_cell.angle_alpha   90.00
_cell.angle_beta   90.00
_cell.angle_gamma   90.00
#
_symmetry.space_group_name_H-M   'P 1'
#
loop_
_entity.id
_entity.type
_entity.pdbx_description
1 polymer ?
#
loop_
_entity_poly.entity_id
_entity_poly.type
_entity_poly.pdbx_seq_one_letter_code
_entity_poly.pdbx_strand_id
1 'polypeptide(L)'
;MKNPTYFLLPALVAACLQGCMHTTPEWDRQFGTATRANLAVQVLDPAAASNRDPAVGVDGRAAKGAHERYQRSFAQPEAAPAPIFVTAGSVR
;
A
#
# COMPACT_ATOMS: atom_id res chain seq x y z
N MET A 1 -22.87 -51.99 -17.79
CA MET A 1 -21.41 -51.80 -17.85
C MET A 1 -21.16 -50.32 -18.08
N LYS A 2 -20.74 -49.58 -17.05
CA LYS A 2 -20.63 -48.11 -17.08
C LYS A 2 -19.30 -47.74 -17.72
N ASN A 3 -19.35 -46.95 -18.79
CA ASN A 3 -18.25 -46.74 -19.72
C ASN A 3 -17.09 -46.02 -18.99
N PRO A 4 -15.85 -46.54 -19.01
CA PRO A 4 -14.72 -45.97 -18.25
C PRO A 4 -14.32 -44.56 -18.72
N THR A 5 -14.79 -44.14 -19.89
CA THR A 5 -14.56 -42.81 -20.47
C THR A 5 -15.20 -41.66 -19.68
N TYR A 6 -16.22 -41.90 -18.86
CA TYR A 6 -16.86 -40.84 -18.05
C TYR A 6 -15.95 -40.27 -16.95
N PHE A 7 -14.92 -41.00 -16.53
CA PHE A 7 -13.98 -40.54 -15.49
C PHE A 7 -12.83 -39.68 -16.04
N LEU A 8 -12.59 -39.70 -17.36
CA LEU A 8 -11.44 -39.03 -17.98
C LEU A 8 -11.59 -37.51 -18.04
N LEU A 9 -12.82 -37.03 -18.26
CA LEU A 9 -13.14 -35.60 -18.36
C LEU A 9 -12.96 -34.84 -17.03
N PRO A 10 -13.50 -35.29 -15.88
CA PRO A 10 -13.24 -34.62 -14.60
C PRO A 10 -11.76 -34.71 -14.16
N ALA A 11 -11.06 -35.79 -14.52
CA ALA A 11 -9.63 -35.93 -14.20
C ALA A 11 -8.76 -34.90 -14.94
N LEU A 12 -9.07 -34.63 -16.21
CA LEU A 12 -8.36 -33.63 -17.01
C LEU A 12 -8.62 -32.20 -16.48
N VAL A 13 -9.86 -31.89 -16.10
CA VAL A 13 -10.20 -30.61 -15.47
C VAL A 13 -9.48 -30.43 -14.13
N ALA A 14 -9.40 -31.48 -13.30
CA ALA A 14 -8.68 -31.44 -12.03
C ALA A 14 -7.16 -31.24 -12.20
N ALA A 15 -6.57 -31.79 -13.27
CA ALA A 15 -5.15 -31.59 -13.59
C ALA A 15 -4.84 -30.16 -14.05
N CYS A 16 -5.75 -29.51 -14.78
CA CYS A 16 -5.58 -28.13 -15.22
C CYS A 16 -5.66 -27.10 -14.06
N LEU A 17 -6.32 -27.42 -12.94
CA LEU A 17 -6.42 -26.50 -11.79
C LEU A 17 -5.11 -26.35 -11.00
N GLN A 18 -4.16 -27.28 -11.12
CA GLN A 18 -2.93 -27.27 -10.32
C GLN A 18 -1.92 -26.18 -10.73
N GLY A 19 -2.11 -25.52 -11.88
CA GLY A 19 -1.26 -24.42 -12.33
C GLY A 19 -1.61 -23.04 -11.73
N CYS A 20 -2.78 -22.90 -11.08
CA CYS A 20 -3.25 -21.62 -10.57
C CYS A 20 -2.65 -21.22 -9.21
N MET A 21 -1.93 -22.12 -8.52
CA MET A 21 -1.16 -21.80 -7.32
C MET A 21 0.32 -21.91 -7.62
N HIS A 22 0.98 -20.76 -7.76
CA HIS A 22 2.43 -20.69 -7.76
C HIS A 22 2.93 -20.97 -6.33
N THR A 23 3.52 -22.14 -6.10
CA THR A 23 3.92 -22.63 -4.77
C THR A 23 5.33 -22.14 -4.39
N THR A 24 5.75 -22.43 -3.15
CA THR A 24 7.15 -22.25 -2.72
C THR A 24 8.11 -22.94 -3.70
N PRO A 25 9.26 -22.32 -4.02
CA PRO A 25 9.97 -21.28 -3.25
C PRO A 25 9.68 -19.82 -3.66
N GLU A 26 8.95 -19.56 -4.74
CA GLU A 26 8.82 -18.19 -5.28
C GLU A 26 8.01 -17.26 -4.35
N TRP A 27 7.04 -17.80 -3.61
CA TRP A 27 6.33 -17.04 -2.57
C TRP A 27 7.25 -16.57 -1.44
N ASP A 28 8.16 -17.45 -0.99
CA ASP A 28 9.11 -17.14 0.08
C ASP A 28 10.11 -16.07 -0.37
N ARG A 29 10.50 -16.08 -1.65
CA ARG A 29 11.38 -15.06 -2.24
C ARG A 29 10.73 -13.68 -2.27
N GLN A 30 9.42 -13.62 -2.51
CA GLN A 30 8.68 -12.37 -2.65
C GLN A 30 8.05 -11.88 -1.33
N PHE A 31 8.18 -12.64 -0.25
CA PHE A 31 7.61 -12.29 1.04
C PHE A 31 8.09 -10.90 1.52
N GLY A 32 7.12 -10.01 1.78
CA GLY A 32 7.37 -8.65 2.27
C GLY A 32 7.82 -7.64 1.21
N THR A 33 7.91 -8.02 -0.07
CA THR A 33 8.31 -7.10 -1.16
C THR A 33 7.39 -5.89 -1.26
N ALA A 34 6.07 -6.09 -1.24
CA ALA A 34 5.08 -5.00 -1.27
C ALA A 34 5.24 -4.02 -0.09
N THR A 35 5.46 -4.53 1.12
CA THR A 35 5.66 -3.69 2.31
C THR A 35 6.94 -2.87 2.21
N ARG A 36 8.06 -3.48 1.77
CA ARG A 36 9.33 -2.77 1.57
C ARG A 36 9.23 -1.72 0.46
N ALA A 37 8.50 -2.02 -0.61
CA ALA A 37 8.23 -1.07 -1.68
C ALA A 37 7.41 0.12 -1.18
N ASN A 38 6.34 -0.14 -0.42
CA ASN A 38 5.52 0.90 0.20
C ASN A 38 6.30 1.76 1.20
N LEU A 39 7.24 1.17 1.94
CA LEU A 39 8.12 1.93 2.82
C LEU A 39 9.11 2.79 2.03
N ALA A 40 9.70 2.24 0.96
CA ALA A 40 10.68 2.95 0.14
C ALA A 40 10.08 4.21 -0.51
N VAL A 41 8.81 4.17 -0.94
CA VAL A 41 8.13 5.36 -1.49
C VAL A 41 7.75 6.40 -0.43
N GLN A 42 7.77 6.06 0.86
CA GLN A 42 7.55 7.01 1.96
C GLN A 42 8.83 7.77 2.36
N VAL A 43 10.00 7.30 1.91
CA VAL A 43 11.28 7.97 2.18
C VAL A 43 11.46 9.12 1.19
N LEU A 44 11.34 10.35 1.68
CA LEU A 44 11.49 11.57 0.87
C LEU A 44 12.92 11.74 0.34
N ASP A 45 13.93 11.50 1.18
CA ASP A 45 15.34 11.60 0.83
C ASP A 45 16.15 10.50 1.55
N PRO A 46 16.54 9.41 0.84
CA PRO A 46 17.36 8.34 1.40
C PRO A 46 18.78 8.78 1.81
N ALA A 47 19.29 9.88 1.24
CA ALA A 47 20.64 10.38 1.50
C ALA A 47 20.67 11.45 2.60
N ALA A 48 19.54 11.78 3.23
CA ALA A 48 19.44 12.86 4.21
C ALA A 48 20.45 12.75 5.37
N ALA A 49 20.85 11.53 5.75
CA ALA A 49 21.83 11.32 6.82
C ALA A 49 23.25 11.82 6.49
N SER A 50 23.63 11.91 5.22
CA SER A 50 24.92 12.46 4.80
C SER A 50 24.86 13.96 4.49
N ASN A 51 23.66 14.55 4.51
CA ASN A 51 23.48 15.98 4.32
C ASN A 51 24.09 16.76 5.48
N ARG A 52 25.01 17.69 5.16
CA ARG A 52 25.66 18.59 6.13
C ARG A 52 25.05 19.98 6.16
N ASP A 53 24.10 20.26 5.28
CA ASP A 53 23.41 21.54 5.27
C ASP A 53 22.66 21.71 6.59
N PRO A 54 22.73 22.89 7.21
CA PRO A 54 21.98 23.16 8.43
C PRO A 54 20.49 23.04 8.12
N ALA A 55 19.74 22.39 9.02
CA ALA A 55 18.29 22.34 8.91
C ALA A 55 17.73 23.76 8.83
N VAL A 56 17.02 24.07 7.74
CA VAL A 56 16.30 25.33 7.60
C VAL A 56 15.14 25.29 8.60
N GLY A 57 15.32 25.95 9.74
CA GLY A 57 14.30 26.02 10.78
C GLY A 57 13.04 26.74 10.31
N VAL A 58 11.99 26.71 11.14
CA VAL A 58 10.76 27.46 10.87
C VAL A 58 10.86 28.86 11.48
N ASP A 59 10.33 29.88 10.79
CA ASP A 59 10.25 31.24 11.33
C ASP A 59 9.48 31.27 12.67
N GLY A 60 9.90 32.09 13.63
CA GLY A 60 9.31 32.10 14.97
C GLY A 60 7.82 32.43 14.99
N ARG A 61 7.34 33.31 14.10
CA ARG A 61 5.91 33.62 13.97
C ARG A 61 5.17 32.43 13.35
N ALA A 62 5.76 31.76 12.37
CA ALA A 62 5.20 30.54 11.79
C ALA A 62 5.11 29.41 12.83
N ALA A 63 6.15 29.24 13.66
CA ALA A 63 6.17 28.27 14.76
C ALA A 63 5.04 28.52 15.76
N LYS A 64 4.90 29.78 16.21
CA LYS A 64 3.82 30.19 17.12
C LYS A 64 2.45 29.92 16.51
N GLY A 65 2.23 30.31 15.26
CA GLY A 65 0.95 30.08 14.58
C GLY A 65 0.62 28.59 14.42
N ALA A 66 1.63 27.74 14.17
CA ALA A 66 1.45 26.28 14.13
C ALA A 66 1.04 25.73 15.51
N HIS A 67 1.69 26.18 16.58
CA HIS A 67 1.37 25.76 17.93
C HIS A 67 -0.03 26.20 18.37
N GLU A 68 -0.42 27.44 18.08
CA GLU A 68 -1.77 27.95 18.38
C GLU A 68 -2.86 27.16 17.64
N ARG A 69 -2.62 26.81 16.35
CA ARG A 69 -3.55 25.96 15.59
C ARG A 69 -3.67 24.57 16.20
N TYR A 70 -2.55 23.96 16.59
CA TYR A 70 -2.53 22.66 17.26
C TYR A 70 -3.34 22.68 18.57
N GLN A 71 -3.15 23.70 19.41
CA GLN A 71 -3.97 23.85 20.62
C GLN A 71 -5.45 24.03 20.29
N ARG A 72 -5.76 24.86 19.28
CA ARG A 72 -7.14 25.12 18.85
C ARG A 72 -7.84 23.86 18.34
N SER A 73 -7.15 22.96 17.65
CA SER A 73 -7.76 21.72 17.14
C SER A 73 -8.31 20.81 18.24
N PHE A 74 -7.81 20.91 19.48
CA PHE A 74 -8.40 20.18 20.62
C PHE A 74 -9.62 20.88 21.21
N ALA A 75 -9.62 22.21 21.21
CA ALA A 75 -10.75 23.01 21.72
C ALA A 75 -11.92 23.09 20.74
N GLN A 76 -11.62 23.05 19.45
CA GLN A 76 -12.58 23.00 18.34
C GLN A 76 -12.09 21.92 17.36
N PRO A 77 -12.55 20.67 17.54
CA PRO A 77 -12.30 19.61 16.56
C PRO A 77 -12.76 20.07 15.19
N GLU A 78 -11.87 20.00 14.21
CA GLU A 78 -12.21 20.38 12.84
C GLU A 78 -13.32 19.45 12.34
N ALA A 79 -14.32 20.02 11.65
CA ALA A 79 -15.40 19.23 11.10
C ALA A 79 -14.83 18.18 10.15
N ALA A 80 -15.34 16.95 10.22
CA ALA A 80 -14.87 15.88 9.36
C ALA A 80 -14.93 16.34 7.89
N PRO A 81 -13.82 16.24 7.13
CA PRO A 81 -13.83 16.62 5.73
C PRO A 81 -14.90 15.80 5.00
N ALA A 82 -15.62 16.45 4.09
CA ALA A 82 -16.64 15.76 3.30
C ALA A 82 -16.01 14.55 2.58
N PRO A 83 -16.71 13.40 2.52
CA PRO A 83 -16.16 12.21 1.91
C PRO A 83 -15.83 12.48 0.44
N ILE A 84 -14.55 12.30 0.08
CA ILE A 84 -14.11 12.39 -1.31
C ILE A 84 -14.45 11.05 -1.98
N PHE A 85 -15.49 11.03 -2.79
CA PHE A 85 -15.80 9.90 -3.67
C PHE A 85 -14.93 9.99 -4.94
N VAL A 86 -13.85 9.20 -4.98
CA VAL A 86 -13.09 8.98 -6.21
C VAL A 86 -13.74 7.82 -6.95
N THR A 87 -14.65 8.13 -7.88
CA THR A 87 -15.10 7.16 -8.88
C THR A 87 -13.93 6.92 -9.84
N ALA A 88 -13.34 5.72 -9.76
CA ALA A 88 -12.41 5.24 -10.76
C ALA A 88 -13.18 4.96 -12.05
N GLY A 89 -13.48 6.02 -12.81
CA GLY A 89 -13.99 5.90 -14.17
C GLY A 89 -12.99 5.11 -15.00
N SER A 90 -13.39 3.92 -15.43
CA SER A 90 -12.57 3.08 -16.30
C SER A 90 -12.28 3.87 -17.59
N VAL A 91 -11.01 4.14 -17.84
CA VAL A 91 -10.54 4.56 -19.17
C VAL A 91 -10.83 3.38 -20.11
N ARG A 92 -11.76 3.61 -21.04
CA ARG A 92 -11.96 2.75 -22.21
C ARG A 92 -10.81 2.95 -23.20
#